data_AF-A0A7W8CKK1-F1
#
_entry.id   AF-A0A7W8CKK1-F1
#
_cell.length_a   1.000
_cell.length_b   1.000
_cell.length_c   1.000
_cell.angle_alpha   90.00
_cell.angle_beta   90.00
_cell.angle_gamma   90.00
#
_symmetry.space_group_name_H-M   'P 1'
#
loop_
_entity.id
_entity.type
_entity.pdbx_description
1 polymer ?
#
loop_
_entity_poly.entity_id
_entity_poly.type
_entity_poly.pdbx_seq_one_letter_code
_entity_poly.pdbx_strand_id
1 'polypeptide(L)'
;MSAKVWLTADEWTRYVPCDGDREFTTAPEELVDGGDRVRSICRMCPVRPECIELNIKPMPDLRSIGRAPGQRVSLPSSSVWVAGEWLPDWVDDPSRDELATIKAKLESQLAQEYANRPASLL
;
A
#
# COMPACT_ATOMS: atom_id res chain seq x y z
N MET A 1 7.39 -6.76 21.69
CA MET A 1 6.05 -6.66 21.07
C MET A 1 5.99 -7.73 19.99
N SER A 2 5.11 -8.73 20.12
CA SER A 2 4.96 -9.75 19.08
C SER A 2 4.09 -9.20 17.96
N ALA A 3 4.58 -9.21 16.72
CA ALA A 3 3.74 -8.99 15.54
C ALA A 3 2.92 -10.27 15.28
N LYS A 4 1.68 -10.14 14.82
CA LYS A 4 0.91 -11.28 14.34
C LYS A 4 1.70 -11.97 13.22
N VAL A 5 1.91 -13.27 13.35
CA VAL A 5 2.47 -14.08 12.28
C VAL A 5 1.31 -14.66 11.48
N TRP A 6 1.18 -14.23 10.22
CA TRP A 6 0.22 -14.81 9.28
C TRP A 6 0.70 -16.18 8.81
N LEU A 7 -0.22 -17.13 8.68
CA LEU A 7 0.09 -18.48 8.21
C LEU A 7 0.36 -18.50 6.70
N THR A 8 -0.25 -17.58 5.94
CA THR A 8 0.02 -17.36 4.52
C THR A 8 0.23 -15.87 4.21
N ALA A 9 0.93 -15.58 3.10
CA ALA A 9 1.28 -14.22 2.71
C ALA A 9 0.08 -13.31 2.40
N ASP A 10 -1.09 -13.90 2.12
CA ASP A 10 -2.32 -13.23 1.72
C ASP A 10 -3.41 -13.25 2.82
N GLU A 11 -3.19 -13.94 3.95
CA GLU A 11 -4.21 -14.11 4.99
C GLU A 11 -4.75 -12.78 5.53
N TRP A 12 -3.87 -11.78 5.65
CA TRP A 12 -4.21 -10.44 6.14
C TRP A 12 -5.22 -9.70 5.25
N THR A 13 -5.32 -10.05 3.96
CA THR A 13 -6.26 -9.43 3.01
C THR A 13 -7.71 -9.67 3.41
N ARG A 14 -8.01 -10.74 4.17
CA ARG A 14 -9.36 -11.02 4.68
C ARG A 14 -9.85 -10.02 5.71
N TYR A 15 -8.95 -9.16 6.20
CA TYR A 15 -9.23 -8.16 7.24
C TYR A 15 -9.12 -6.73 6.71
N VAL A 16 -8.93 -6.55 5.39
CA VAL A 16 -8.89 -5.20 4.78
C VAL A 16 -10.32 -4.66 4.62
N PRO A 17 -10.63 -3.47 5.17
CA PRO A 17 -11.96 -2.88 5.03
C PRO A 17 -12.20 -2.25 3.66
N CYS A 18 -11.15 -2.10 2.84
CA CYS A 18 -11.19 -1.44 1.54
C CYS A 18 -11.40 -2.39 0.36
N ASP A 19 -11.57 -3.69 0.60
CA ASP A 19 -11.74 -4.67 -0.46
C ASP A 19 -12.98 -4.37 -1.33
N GLY A 20 -12.79 -4.32 -2.64
CA GLY A 20 -13.84 -3.98 -3.60
C GLY A 20 -14.30 -2.51 -3.64
N ASP A 21 -13.72 -1.61 -2.82
CA ASP A 21 -14.08 -0.19 -2.82
C ASP A 21 -13.23 0.60 -3.83
N ARG A 22 -13.88 1.11 -4.88
CA ARG A 22 -13.24 1.83 -6.00
C ARG A 22 -12.56 3.13 -5.56
N GLU A 23 -12.98 3.74 -4.45
CA GLU A 23 -12.36 5.00 -3.98
C GLU A 23 -10.87 4.81 -3.67
N PHE A 24 -10.44 3.58 -3.32
CA PHE A 24 -9.05 3.27 -2.99
C PHE A 24 -8.13 3.18 -4.21
N THR A 25 -8.68 3.18 -5.43
CA THR A 25 -7.94 3.27 -6.69
C THR A 25 -8.32 4.51 -7.50
N THR A 26 -8.98 5.47 -6.87
CA THR A 26 -9.42 6.73 -7.49
C THR A 26 -8.60 7.88 -6.91
N ALA A 27 -8.15 8.79 -7.78
CA ALA A 27 -7.27 9.88 -7.37
C ALA A 27 -7.98 10.87 -6.42
N PRO A 28 -7.28 11.50 -5.47
CA PRO A 28 -7.88 12.43 -4.51
C PRO A 28 -8.70 13.55 -5.18
N GLU A 29 -8.22 14.10 -6.28
CA GLU A 29 -8.87 15.15 -7.07
C GLU A 29 -10.15 14.71 -7.77
N GLU A 30 -10.36 13.40 -7.92
CA GLU A 30 -11.57 12.80 -8.52
C GLU A 30 -12.62 12.43 -7.45
N LEU A 31 -12.25 12.48 -6.16
CA LEU A 31 -13.13 12.16 -5.03
C LEU A 31 -13.87 13.41 -4.53
N VAL A 32 -15.15 13.25 -4.19
CA VAL A 32 -16.01 14.35 -3.72
C VAL A 32 -15.49 15.00 -2.44
N ASP A 33 -14.86 14.21 -1.57
CA ASP A 33 -14.33 14.65 -0.26
C ASP A 33 -12.79 14.72 -0.25
N GLY A 34 -12.15 14.68 -1.42
CA GLY A 34 -10.69 14.68 -1.51
C GLY A 34 -10.01 13.46 -0.86
N GLY A 35 -10.75 12.38 -0.59
CA GLY A 35 -10.24 11.16 0.05
C GLY A 35 -10.34 11.13 1.57
N ASP A 36 -11.13 12.01 2.20
CA ASP A 36 -11.31 12.01 3.67
C ASP A 36 -11.91 10.72 4.20
N ARG A 37 -12.90 10.15 3.49
CA ARG A 37 -13.46 8.82 3.80
C ARG A 37 -12.40 7.74 3.72
N VAL A 38 -11.59 7.73 2.66
CA VAL A 38 -10.49 6.78 2.47
C VAL A 38 -9.49 6.86 3.62
N ARG A 39 -9.05 8.08 3.97
CA ARG A 39 -8.16 8.32 5.13
C ARG A 39 -8.75 7.80 6.44
N SER A 40 -10.04 8.04 6.67
CA SER A 40 -10.74 7.54 7.86
C SER A 40 -10.78 6.02 7.93
N ILE A 41 -11.08 5.35 6.83
CA ILE A 41 -11.10 3.88 6.74
C ILE A 41 -9.68 3.33 6.97
N CYS A 42 -8.68 3.89 6.30
CA CYS A 42 -7.28 3.49 6.48
C CYS A 42 -6.85 3.62 7.93
N ARG A 43 -7.22 4.69 8.63
CA ARG A 43 -6.86 4.91 10.05
C ARG A 43 -7.39 3.82 10.98
N MET A 44 -8.51 3.20 10.64
CA MET A 44 -9.11 2.11 11.42
C MET A 44 -8.69 0.71 10.92
N CYS A 45 -7.94 0.64 9.82
CA CYS A 45 -7.56 -0.62 9.21
C CYS A 45 -6.57 -1.38 10.12
N PRO A 46 -6.90 -2.60 10.55
CA PRO A 46 -6.08 -3.31 11.54
C PRO A 46 -4.87 -4.03 10.91
N VAL A 47 -4.81 -4.07 9.57
CA VAL A 47 -3.74 -4.64 8.73
C VAL A 47 -3.00 -3.57 7.94
N ARG A 48 -2.97 -2.34 8.47
CA ARG A 48 -2.27 -1.19 7.88
C ARG A 48 -0.75 -1.43 7.71
N PRO A 49 -0.03 -2.11 8.64
CA PRO A 49 1.38 -2.45 8.41
C PRO A 49 1.60 -3.31 7.16
N GLU A 50 0.78 -4.35 6.96
CA GLU A 50 0.88 -5.24 5.80
C GLU A 50 0.59 -4.49 4.49
N CYS A 51 -0.41 -3.60 4.51
CA CYS A 51 -0.70 -2.71 3.39
C CYS A 51 0.49 -1.81 3.02
N ILE A 52 1.17 -1.24 4.02
CA ILE A 52 2.39 -0.45 3.82
C ILE A 52 3.47 -1.33 3.21
N GLU A 53 3.84 -2.44 3.85
CA GLU A 53 4.92 -3.32 3.39
C GLU A 53 4.74 -3.83 1.97
N LEU A 54 3.51 -4.13 1.56
CA LEU A 54 3.22 -4.58 0.21
C LEU A 54 3.55 -3.50 -0.83
N ASN A 55 3.22 -2.24 -0.54
CA ASN A 55 3.22 -1.17 -1.53
C ASN A 55 4.47 -0.27 -1.50
N ILE A 56 5.23 -0.26 -0.40
CA ILE A 56 6.48 0.51 -0.31
C ILE A 56 7.69 -0.25 -0.83
N LYS A 57 7.63 -1.60 -0.91
CA LYS A 57 8.75 -2.41 -1.40
C LYS A 57 9.15 -1.95 -2.81
N PRO A 58 10.45 -1.70 -3.05
CA PRO A 58 10.91 -1.34 -4.39
C PRO A 58 10.53 -2.47 -5.34
N MET A 59 9.98 -2.14 -6.51
CA MET A 59 9.84 -3.14 -7.56
C MET A 59 11.22 -3.75 -7.82
N PRO A 60 11.33 -5.08 -7.94
CA PRO A 60 12.57 -5.69 -8.39
C PRO A 60 12.97 -5.00 -9.69
N ASP A 61 14.22 -4.53 -9.74
CA ASP A 61 14.76 -3.88 -10.93
C ASP A 61 14.52 -4.79 -12.13
N LEU A 62 13.66 -4.36 -13.06
CA LEU A 62 13.30 -5.15 -14.24
C LEU A 62 14.51 -5.44 -15.13
N ARG A 63 15.63 -4.72 -14.94
CA ARG A 63 16.92 -5.01 -15.59
C ARG A 63 17.68 -6.16 -14.92
N SER A 64 17.39 -6.43 -13.65
CA SER A 64 17.93 -7.54 -12.85
C SER A 64 17.18 -8.86 -13.07
N ILE A 65 15.94 -8.80 -13.57
CA ILE A 65 15.14 -9.98 -13.90
C ILE A 65 15.49 -10.39 -15.33
N GLY A 66 16.23 -11.50 -15.50
CA GLY A 66 16.52 -12.06 -16.81
C GLY A 66 15.23 -12.22 -17.62
N ARG A 67 15.13 -11.48 -18.73
CA ARG A 67 13.92 -11.40 -19.56
C ARG A 67 13.74 -12.69 -20.35
N ALA A 68 12.91 -13.62 -19.87
CA ALA A 68 12.42 -14.70 -20.73
C ALA A 68 11.46 -14.11 -21.78
N PRO A 69 11.62 -14.40 -23.08
CA PRO A 69 10.71 -13.91 -24.11
C PRO A 69 9.28 -14.41 -23.84
N GLY A 70 8.34 -13.47 -23.70
CA GLY A 70 6.91 -13.77 -23.49
C GLY A 70 6.38 -13.57 -22.07
N GLN A 71 7.24 -13.34 -21.07
CA GLN A 71 6.78 -13.10 -19.69
C GLN A 71 6.43 -11.62 -19.50
N ARG A 72 5.14 -11.27 -19.64
CA ARG A 72 4.60 -9.98 -19.17
C ARG A 72 4.55 -10.03 -17.65
N VAL A 73 5.50 -9.36 -16.98
CA VAL A 73 5.31 -9.01 -15.57
C VAL A 73 4.24 -7.94 -15.54
N SER A 74 3.02 -8.29 -15.13
CA SER A 74 2.01 -7.29 -14.79
C SER A 74 2.47 -6.67 -13.48
N LEU A 75 3.17 -5.55 -13.60
CA LEU A 75 3.45 -4.70 -12.45
C LEU A 75 2.11 -4.14 -11.99
N PRO A 76 1.86 -3.99 -10.68
CA PRO A 76 0.71 -3.25 -10.20
C PRO A 76 0.92 -1.76 -10.56
N SER A 77 0.65 -1.41 -11.81
CA SER A 77 0.64 -0.07 -12.38
C SER A 77 -0.71 0.59 -12.10
N SER A 78 -1.07 0.69 -10.83
CA SER A 78 -2.32 1.30 -10.43
C SER A 78 -2.03 2.23 -9.26
N SER A 79 -2.24 3.52 -9.47
CA SER A 79 -2.30 4.49 -8.39
C SER A 79 -3.25 3.97 -7.31
N VAL A 80 -2.84 4.04 -6.05
CA VAL A 80 -3.56 3.39 -4.95
C VAL A 80 -3.38 4.16 -3.66
N TRP A 81 -4.42 4.15 -2.82
CA TRP A 81 -4.31 4.65 -1.45
C TRP A 81 -3.66 3.60 -0.54
N VAL A 82 -2.58 3.99 0.13
CA VAL A 82 -1.83 3.15 1.07
C VAL A 82 -1.78 3.82 2.42
N ALA A 83 -2.40 3.20 3.42
CA ALA A 83 -2.42 3.73 4.78
C ALA A 83 -2.93 5.19 4.87
N GLY A 84 -3.79 5.62 3.95
CA GLY A 84 -4.35 6.98 3.89
C GLY A 84 -3.51 7.98 3.10
N GLU A 85 -2.40 7.54 2.51
CA GLU A 85 -1.58 8.33 1.58
C GLU A 85 -1.86 7.89 0.15
N TRP A 86 -1.99 8.83 -0.78
CA TRP A 86 -2.14 8.51 -2.19
C TRP A 86 -0.77 8.21 -2.81
N LEU A 87 -0.64 7.04 -3.43
CA LEU A 87 0.55 6.69 -4.21
C LEU A 87 0.18 6.81 -5.70
N PRO A 88 0.69 7.83 -6.42
CA PRO A 88 0.46 7.96 -7.84
C PRO A 88 1.20 6.88 -8.63
N ASP A 89 0.71 6.60 -9.85
CA ASP A 89 1.36 5.68 -10.79
C ASP A 89 2.79 6.13 -11.14
N TRP A 90 3.63 5.15 -11.40
CA TRP A 90 5.07 5.24 -11.61
C TRP A 90 5.44 5.65 -13.04
N VAL A 91 4.46 5.65 -13.94
CA VAL A 91 4.66 5.82 -15.39
C VAL A 91 4.94 7.28 -15.76
N ASP A 92 4.52 8.23 -14.92
CA ASP A 92 4.82 9.64 -15.11
C ASP A 92 6.02 10.07 -14.25
N ASP A 93 7.18 10.23 -14.91
CA ASP A 93 8.49 10.59 -14.36
C ASP A 93 8.54 11.80 -13.37
N PRO A 94 7.66 12.83 -13.39
CA PRO A 94 7.70 13.91 -12.39
C PRO A 94 7.28 13.50 -10.97
N SER A 95 6.64 12.33 -10.76
CA SER A 95 6.14 11.89 -9.45
C SER A 95 7.15 11.07 -8.65
N ARG A 96 8.34 10.79 -9.19
CA ARG A 96 9.26 9.79 -8.63
C ARG A 96 9.86 10.21 -7.28
N ASP A 97 10.25 11.47 -7.14
CA ASP A 97 10.80 12.01 -5.89
C ASP A 97 9.70 12.20 -4.82
N GLU A 98 8.50 12.60 -5.24
CA GLU A 98 7.33 12.68 -4.37
C GLU A 98 6.93 11.29 -3.86
N LEU A 99 6.86 10.30 -4.75
CA LEU A 99 6.58 8.91 -4.41
C LEU A 99 7.65 8.34 -3.47
N ALA A 100 8.93 8.62 -3.71
CA ALA A 100 10.01 8.22 -2.80
C ALA A 100 9.83 8.85 -1.41
N THR A 101 9.42 10.12 -1.36
CA THR A 101 9.13 10.83 -0.10
C THR A 101 7.96 10.20 0.65
N ILE A 102 6.85 9.91 -0.05
CA ILE A 102 5.67 9.27 0.54
C ILE A 102 6.05 7.88 1.07
N LYS A 103 6.83 7.10 0.31
CA LYS A 103 7.28 5.77 0.74
C LYS A 103 8.18 5.82 1.96
N ALA A 104 9.15 6.72 1.98
CA ALA A 104 10.03 6.90 3.14
C ALA A 104 9.23 7.31 4.39
N LYS A 105 8.23 8.17 4.22
CA LYS A 105 7.28 8.53 5.30
C LYS A 105 6.53 7.30 5.80
N LEU A 106 5.93 6.50 4.91
CA LEU A 106 5.19 5.29 5.27
C LEU A 106 6.09 4.24 5.95
N GLU A 107 7.32 4.06 5.45
CA GLU A 107 8.32 3.17 6.03
C GLU A 107 8.69 3.59 7.46
N SER A 108 8.89 4.89 7.69
CA SER A 108 9.21 5.43 9.02
C SER A 108 8.10 5.20 10.05
N GLN A 109 6.85 5.04 9.60
CA GLN A 109 5.69 4.82 10.47
C GLN A 109 5.49 3.34 10.81
N LEU A 110 6.10 2.42 10.07
CA LEU A 110 5.78 0.99 10.12
C LEU A 110 5.91 0.40 11.53
N ALA A 111 6.96 0.75 12.26
CA ALA A 111 7.16 0.29 13.64
C ALA A 111 6.04 0.74 14.58
N GLN A 112 5.55 1.97 14.41
CA GLN A 112 4.43 2.51 15.19
C GLN A 112 3.11 1.87 14.81
N GLU A 113 2.88 1.61 13.51
CA GLU A 113 1.69 0.92 13.02
C GLU A 113 1.61 -0.51 13.56
N TYR A 114 2.74 -1.23 13.66
CA TYR A 114 2.79 -2.52 14.33
C TYR A 114 2.48 -2.42 15.83
N ALA A 115 2.98 -1.40 16.51
CA ALA A 115 2.70 -1.18 17.93
C ALA A 115 1.23 -0.81 18.22
N ASN A 116 0.55 -0.17 17.27
CA ASN A 116 -0.86 0.23 17.38
C ASN A 116 -1.85 -0.86 16.98
N ARG A 117 -1.38 -2.05 16.58
CA ARG A 117 -2.25 -3.15 16.15
C ARG A 117 -3.25 -3.52 17.24
N PRO A 118 -4.54 -3.67 16.92
CA PRO A 118 -5.52 -4.08 17.92
C PRO A 118 -5.20 -5.49 18.45
N ALA A 119 -5.32 -5.67 19.76
CA ALA A 119 -5.01 -6.93 20.44
C ALA A 119 -5.83 -8.13 19.92
N SER A 120 -7.00 -7.89 19.32
CA SER A 120 -7.81 -8.93 18.69
C SER A 120 -7.16 -9.61 17.48
N LEU A 121 -6.08 -9.04 16.95
CA LEU A 121 -5.29 -9.63 15.87
C LEU A 121 -3.92 -10.13 16.32
N LEU A 122 -3.50 -9.95 17.57
CA LEU A 122 -2.20 -10.41 18.08
C LEU A 122 -2.29 -11.85 18.57
#